data_AF-A0A8S3XSK2-F1
#
_entry.id   AF-A0A8S3XSK2-F1
#
_cell.length_a   1.000
_cell.length_b   1.000
_cell.length_c   1.000
_cell.angle_alpha   90.00
_cell.angle_beta   90.00
_cell.angle_gamma   90.00
#
_symmetry.space_group_name_H-M   'P 1'
#
loop_
_entity.id
_entity.type
_entity.pdbx_description
1 polymer ?
#
loop_
_entity_poly.entity_id
_entity_poly.type
_entity_poly.pdbx_seq_one_letter_code
_entity_poly.pdbx_strand_id
1 'polypeptide(L)' 'MDCLEAYGLDRGRVKCAHLFDDFHECQTMTKQFKRFMAMRKERDRQIAEGKLKGDEKYVSPRVDSY' A
#
# COMPACT_ATOMS: atom_id res chain seq x y z
N MET A 1 17.24 1.34 -15.11
CA MET A 1 17.32 0.53 -13.87
C MET A 1 18.76 0.63 -13.41
N ASP A 2 19.11 1.83 -12.98
CA ASP A 2 20.50 2.29 -13.01
C ASP A 2 21.31 1.64 -11.87
N CYS A 3 20.61 1.24 -10.80
CA CYS A 3 21.17 0.43 -9.72
C CYS A 3 21.63 -0.96 -10.20
N LEU A 4 20.84 -1.64 -11.05
CA LEU A 4 21.19 -2.97 -11.54
C LEU A 4 22.36 -2.91 -12.53
N GLU A 5 22.39 -1.85 -13.34
CA GLU A 5 23.50 -1.56 -14.25
C GLU A 5 24.81 -1.28 -13.49
N ALA A 6 24.74 -0.51 -12.39
CA ALA A 6 25.91 -0.18 -11.58
C ALA A 6 26.49 -1.37 -10.78
N TYR A 7 25.66 -2.33 -10.35
CA TYR A 7 26.09 -3.42 -9.47
C TYR A 7 26.11 -4.80 -10.12
N GLY A 8 25.56 -4.95 -11.33
CA GLY A 8 25.36 -6.24 -11.99
C GLY A 8 24.33 -7.12 -11.25
N LEU A 9 24.02 -8.29 -11.81
CA LEU A 9 22.96 -9.17 -11.31
C LEU A 9 23.21 -9.63 -9.87
N ASP A 10 24.41 -10.14 -9.56
CA ASP A 10 24.68 -10.81 -8.29
C ASP A 10 24.58 -9.85 -7.10
N ARG A 11 25.25 -8.69 -7.20
CA ARG A 11 25.23 -7.68 -6.14
C ARG A 11 23.95 -6.86 -6.18
N GLY A 12 23.38 -6.65 -7.37
CA GLY A 12 22.15 -5.88 -7.57
C GLY A 12 20.93 -6.53 -6.93
N ARG A 13 20.84 -7.87 -6.89
CA ARG A 13 19.75 -8.58 -6.19
C ARG A 13 19.60 -8.15 -4.72
N VAL A 14 20.71 -7.91 -4.04
CA VAL A 14 20.70 -7.48 -2.64
C VAL A 14 20.68 -5.96 -2.53
N LYS A 15 21.54 -5.27 -3.28
CA LYS A 15 21.70 -3.81 -3.17
C LYS A 15 20.49 -3.02 -3.69
N CYS A 16 19.81 -3.56 -4.71
CA CYS A 16 18.67 -2.92 -5.35
C CYS A 16 17.33 -3.54 -4.93
N ALA A 17 17.30 -4.36 -3.86
CA ALA A 17 16.10 -5.07 -3.42
C ALA A 17 14.90 -4.14 -3.22
N HIS A 18 15.10 -2.98 -2.60
CA HIS A 18 14.05 -1.97 -2.41
C HIS A 18 13.43 -1.50 -3.72
N LEU A 19 14.21 -1.29 -4.79
CA LEU A 19 13.68 -0.89 -6.10
C LEU A 19 12.86 -1.99 -6.75
N PHE A 20 13.28 -3.26 -6.60
CA PHE A 20 12.50 -4.39 -7.08
C PHE A 20 11.20 -4.57 -6.30
N ASP A 21 11.27 -4.43 -4.97
CA ASP A 21 10.10 -4.54 -4.10
C ASP A 21 9.09 -3.42 -4.38
N ASP A 22 9.56 -2.20 -4.59
CA ASP A 22 8.71 -1.04 -4.93
C ASP A 22 8.14 -1.17 -6.34
N PHE A 23 8.92 -1.63 -7.31
CA PHE A 23 8.41 -1.91 -8.66
C PHE A 23 7.37 -3.04 -8.64
N HIS A 24 7.62 -4.11 -7.90
CA HIS A 24 6.67 -5.19 -7.72
C HIS A 24 5.39 -4.72 -7.01
N GLU A 25 5.53 -3.86 -6.01
CA GLU A 25 4.39 -3.22 -5.33
C GLU A 25 3.60 -2.36 -6.30
N CYS A 26 4.24 -1.48 -7.06
CA CYS A 26 3.60 -0.60 -8.02
C CYS A 26 2.83 -1.36 -9.11
N GLN A 27 3.40 -2.49 -9.60
CA GLN A 27 2.74 -3.32 -10.60
C GLN A 27 1.56 -4.14 -10.04
N THR A 28 1.64 -4.57 -8.78
CA THR A 28 0.63 -5.47 -8.20
C THR A 28 -0.37 -4.78 -7.29
N MET A 29 -0.04 -3.58 -6.80
CA MET A 29 -0.77 -2.80 -5.80
C MET A 29 -1.08 -3.60 -4.52
N THR A 30 -0.27 -4.64 -4.23
CA THR A 30 -0.59 -5.62 -3.19
C THR A 30 -0.59 -4.99 -1.79
N LYS A 31 0.42 -4.18 -1.47
CA LYS A 31 0.52 -3.55 -0.15
C LYS A 31 -0.57 -2.49 -0.01
N GLN A 32 -0.80 -1.69 -1.05
CA GLN A 32 -1.87 -0.71 -1.08
C GLN A 32 -3.26 -1.34 -0.85
N PHE A 33 -3.60 -2.41 -1.56
CA PHE A 33 -4.87 -3.10 -1.40
C PHE A 33 -5.05 -3.68 0.00
N LYS A 34 -4.01 -4.31 0.56
CA LYS A 34 -4.03 -4.80 1.94
C LYS A 34 -4.28 -3.68 2.95
N ARG A 35 -3.62 -2.53 2.77
CA ARG A 35 -3.85 -1.32 3.60
C ARG A 35 -5.30 -0.87 3.50
N PHE A 36 -5.85 -0.78 2.30
CA PHE A 36 -7.27 -0.43 2.08
C PHE A 36 -8.21 -1.39 2.82
N MET A 37 -8.01 -2.70 2.68
CA MET A 37 -8.85 -3.70 3.33
C MET A 37 -8.77 -3.64 4.86
N ALA A 38 -7.58 -3.37 5.42
CA ALA A 38 -7.42 -3.18 6.86
C ALA A 38 -8.17 -1.95 7.38
N MET A 39 -8.05 -0.81 6.68
CA MET A 39 -8.79 0.41 7.02
C MET A 39 -10.30 0.21 6.91
N ARG A 40 -10.77 -0.46 5.86
CA ARG A 40 -12.18 -0.78 5.66
C ARG A 40 -12.73 -1.67 6.77
N LYS A 41 -12.00 -2.74 7.12
CA LYS A 41 -12.38 -3.65 8.20
C LYS A 41 -12.54 -2.93 9.54
N GLU A 42 -11.59 -2.05 9.86
CA GLU A 42 -11.66 -1.26 11.09
C GLU A 42 -12.84 -0.29 11.09
N ARG A 43 -13.12 0.33 9.94
CA ARG A 43 -14.29 1.21 9.78
C ARG A 43 -15.60 0.45 9.98
N ASP A 44 -15.73 -0.73 9.37
CA ASP A 44 -16.91 -1.58 9.51
C ASP A 44 -17.12 -1.99 10.99
N ARG A 45 -16.03 -2.28 11.72
CA ARG A 45 -16.07 -2.52 13.18
C ARG A 45 -16.61 -1.30 13.95
N GLN A 46 -16.11 -0.10 13.65
CA GLN A 46 -16.57 1.13 14.32
C GLN A 46 -18.03 1.48 14.02
N ILE A 47 -18.50 1.18 12.80
CA ILE A 47 -19.92 1.32 12.43
C ILE A 47 -20.78 0.34 13.23
N ALA A 48 -20.34 -0.93 13.35
CA ALA A 48 -21.04 -1.95 14.12
C ALA A 48 -21.09 -1.63 15.63
N GLU A 49 -20.03 -1.02 16.17
CA GLU A 49 -19.99 -0.51 17.55
C GLU A 49 -20.82 0.78 17.75
N GLY A 50 -21.37 1.35 16.67
CA GLY A 50 -22.12 2.60 16.72
C GLY A 50 -21.27 3.84 17.02
N LYS A 51 -19.95 3.74 16.89
CA LYS A 51 -19.01 4.87 17.06
C LYS A 51 -19.09 5.86 15.90
N LEU A 52 -19.18 5.35 14.67
CA LEU A 52 -19.37 6.17 13.47
C LEU A 52 -20.87 6.22 13.09
N LYS A 53 -21.43 7.42 12.97
CA LYS A 53 -22.86 7.66 12.71
C LYS A 53 -23.08 8.59 11.53
N GLY A 54 -24.27 8.52 10.92
CA GLY A 54 -24.64 9.38 9.78
C GLY A 54 -23.59 9.38 8.67
N ASP A 55 -23.17 10.58 8.28
CA ASP A 55 -22.19 10.81 7.20
C ASP A 55 -20.78 10.34 7.58
N GLU A 56 -20.46 10.24 8.88
CA GLU A 56 -19.15 9.77 9.35
C GLU A 56 -18.90 8.29 9.05
N LYS A 57 -19.92 7.55 8.57
CA LYS A 57 -19.81 6.16 8.11
C LYS A 57 -19.16 6.03 6.74
N TYR A 58 -19.19 7.08 5.90
CA TYR A 58 -18.61 7.05 4.56
C TYR A 58 -17.56 8.16 4.41
N VAL A 59 -16.39 7.81 3.90
CA VAL A 59 -15.35 8.79 3.56
C VAL A 59 -14.90 8.52 2.14
N SER A 60 -14.68 9.60 1.40
CA SER A 60 -13.96 9.57 0.15
C SER A 60 -12.48 9.78 0.47
N PRO A 61 -11.61 8.76 0.26
CA PRO A 61 -10.17 8.96 0.40
C PRO A 61 -9.72 10.11 -0.49
N ARG A 62 -8.75 10.90 -0.02
CA ARG A 62 -8.12 11.87 -0.92
C ARG A 62 -7.38 11.11 -2.03
N VAL A 63 -7.42 11.67 -3.23
CA VAL A 63 -6.84 11.07 -4.45
C VAL A 63 -5.33 10.82 -4.29
N ASP A 64 -4.67 11.56 -3.41
CA ASP A 64 -3.24 11.51 -3.09
C ASP A 64 -2.90 10.73 -1.80
N SER A 65 -3.81 9.92 -1.26
CA SER A 65 -3.63 9.21 0.03
C SER A 65 -2.63 8.03 0.01
N TYR A 66 -1.67 8.03 -0.92
CA TYR A 66 -0.60 7.06 -1.06
C TYR A 66 0.45 7.24 0.04
#